data_AF-A0A1Q7DB12-F1
#
_entry.id   AF-A0A1Q7DB12-F1
#
_cell.length_a   1.000
_cell.length_b   1.000
_cell.length_c   1.000
_cell.angle_alpha   90.00
_cell.angle_beta   90.00
_cell.angle_gamma   90.00
#
_symmetry.space_group_name_H-M   'P 1'
#
loop_
_entity.id
_entity.type
_entity.pdbx_description
1 polymer ?
#
loop_
_entity_poly.entity_id
_entity_poly.type
_entity_poly.pdbx_seq_one_letter_code
_entity_poly.pdbx_strand_id
1 'polypeptide(L)'
;MLTPAERALLFRACWDHAVATCADCGGAFQSGELAADLVSGRSNLCPSCRTDLTDSIREHLVSCAASTVLMARDTRVDGKLIREGGVGA
;
A
#
# COMPACT_ATOMS: atom_id res chain seq x y z
N MET A 1 -10.21 -3.42 0.67
CA MET A 1 -9.36 -4.22 -0.25
C MET A 1 -8.29 -3.35 -0.89
N LEU A 2 -7.02 -3.77 -0.83
CA LEU A 2 -5.87 -3.06 -1.41
C LEU A 2 -5.62 -3.47 -2.86
N THR A 3 -5.15 -2.52 -3.67
CA THR A 3 -4.71 -2.74 -5.05
C THR A 3 -3.39 -3.54 -5.11
N PRO A 4 -3.07 -4.18 -6.24
CA PRO A 4 -1.78 -4.86 -6.41
C PRO A 4 -0.56 -3.96 -6.19
N ALA A 5 -0.66 -2.67 -6.58
CA ALA A 5 0.41 -1.70 -6.38
C ALA A 5 0.62 -1.35 -4.90
N GLU A 6 -0.47 -1.07 -4.16
CA GLU A 6 -0.42 -0.87 -2.70
C GLU A 6 0.19 -2.08 -1.99
N ARG A 7 -0.20 -3.30 -2.40
CA ARG A 7 0.36 -4.54 -1.85
C ARG A 7 1.86 -4.71 -2.14
N ALA A 8 2.30 -4.38 -3.36
CA ALA A 8 3.72 -4.44 -3.72
C ALA A 8 4.55 -3.44 -2.91
N LEU A 9 4.00 -2.26 -2.62
CA LEU A 9 4.66 -1.25 -1.78
C LEU A 9 4.82 -1.75 -0.34
N LEU A 10 3.79 -2.34 0.25
CA LEU A 10 3.90 -2.93 1.60
C LEU A 10 4.99 -3.99 1.66
N PHE A 11 5.03 -4.88 0.66
CA PHE A 11 6.00 -5.96 0.61
C PHE A 11 7.44 -5.47 0.41
N ARG A 12 7.64 -4.42 -0.40
CA ARG A 12 8.98 -3.94 -0.78
C ARG A 12 9.54 -2.85 0.11
N ALA A 13 8.68 -2.05 0.75
CA ALA A 13 9.05 -0.81 1.42
C ALA A 13 8.74 -0.83 2.92
N CYS A 14 7.68 -1.53 3.30
CA CYS A 14 7.11 -1.47 4.65
C CYS A 14 7.07 -2.83 5.33
N TRP A 15 7.98 -3.74 4.95
CA TRP A 15 8.03 -5.08 5.50
C TRP A 15 8.48 -5.13 6.97
N ASP A 16 9.35 -4.20 7.36
CA ASP A 16 10.07 -4.21 8.65
C ASP A 16 9.43 -3.32 9.73
N HIS A 17 8.30 -2.68 9.45
CA HIS A 17 7.64 -1.79 10.41
C HIS A 17 6.12 -1.96 10.41
N ALA A 18 5.49 -1.40 11.45
CA ALA A 18 4.03 -1.44 11.59
C ALA A 18 3.37 -0.62 10.48
N VAL A 19 2.51 -1.27 9.69
CA VAL A 19 1.81 -0.68 8.54
C VAL A 19 0.35 -0.41 8.82
N ALA A 20 -0.19 -0.97 9.90
CA ALA A 20 -1.58 -0.81 10.27
C ALA A 20 -1.72 -0.65 11.78
N THR A 21 -2.69 0.16 12.19
CA THR A 21 -3.08 0.32 13.58
C THR A 21 -4.59 0.09 13.68
N CYS A 22 -5.00 -0.78 14.59
CA CYS A 22 -6.42 -1.02 14.83
C CYS A 22 -6.98 0.09 15.73
N ALA A 23 -8.03 0.78 15.28
CA ALA A 23 -8.69 1.81 16.08
C ALA A 23 -9.42 1.24 17.32
N ASP A 24 -9.88 -0.02 17.25
CA ASP A 24 -10.62 -0.66 18.34
C ASP A 24 -9.71 -1.17 19.47
N CYS A 25 -8.65 -1.90 19.14
CA CYS A 25 -7.74 -2.47 20.14
C CYS A 25 -6.42 -1.71 20.32
N GLY A 26 -6.13 -0.73 19.46
CA GLY A 26 -4.86 0.01 19.47
C GLY A 26 -3.65 -0.82 19.02
N GLY A 27 -3.85 -2.08 18.60
CA GLY A 27 -2.77 -2.95 18.15
C GLY A 27 -2.13 -2.44 16.87
N ALA A 28 -0.79 -2.42 16.84
CA ALA A 28 0.01 -2.12 15.66
C ALA A 28 0.50 -3.43 15.03
N PHE A 29 0.33 -3.56 13.72
CA PHE A 29 0.61 -4.81 12.99
C PHE A 29 1.54 -4.57 11.81
N GLN A 30 2.48 -5.50 11.62
CA GLN A 30 3.42 -5.48 10.51
C GLN A 30 2.84 -6.17 9.26
N SER A 31 3.43 -5.86 8.11
CA SER A 31 3.08 -6.48 6.82
C SER A 31 3.09 -8.01 6.89
N GLY A 32 4.09 -8.60 7.55
CA GLY A 32 4.22 -10.06 7.69
C GLY A 32 3.12 -10.70 8.54
N GLU A 33 2.67 -10.02 9.60
CA GLU A 33 1.59 -10.50 10.47
C GLU A 33 0.25 -10.49 9.74
N LEU A 34 0.01 -9.47 8.92
CA LEU A 34 -1.19 -9.37 8.07
C LEU A 34 -1.11 -10.26 6.82
N ALA A 35 0.11 -10.62 6.39
CA ALA A 35 0.35 -11.47 5.23
C ALA A 35 -0.05 -12.93 5.44
N ALA A 36 -0.10 -13.41 6.68
CA ALA A 36 -0.64 -14.74 6.99
C ALA A 36 -2.09 -14.90 6.50
N ASP A 37 -2.88 -13.82 6.53
CA ASP A 37 -4.28 -13.81 6.06
C ASP A 37 -4.42 -13.50 4.54
N LEU A 38 -3.31 -13.17 3.84
CA LEU A 38 -3.32 -13.02 2.38
C LEU A 38 -3.59 -14.35 1.66
N VAL A 39 -3.17 -15.47 2.25
CA VAL A 39 -3.42 -16.83 1.71
C VAL A 39 -4.91 -17.18 1.77
N SER A 40 -5.64 -16.67 2.77
CA SER A 40 -7.06 -16.96 2.99
C SER A 40 -8.02 -16.00 2.29
N GLY A 41 -7.52 -15.01 1.54
CA GLY A 41 -8.35 -14.01 0.86
C GLY A 41 -9.09 -13.05 1.80
N ARG A 42 -8.80 -13.08 3.11
CA ARG A 42 -9.36 -12.19 4.14
C ARG A 42 -8.36 -11.08 4.48
N SER A 43 -7.88 -10.44 3.42
CA SER A 43 -6.82 -9.44 3.47
C SER A 43 -7.14 -8.31 4.45
N ASN A 44 -6.22 -8.05 5.38
CA ASN A 44 -6.14 -6.85 6.22
C ASN A 44 -7.09 -6.76 7.42
N LEU A 45 -7.58 -7.88 7.95
CA LEU A 45 -8.38 -7.84 9.18
C LEU A 45 -7.49 -7.88 10.43
N CYS A 46 -7.89 -7.13 11.46
CA CYS A 46 -7.26 -7.26 12.77
C CYS A 46 -7.41 -8.70 13.29
N PRO A 47 -6.35 -9.36 13.78
CA PRO A 47 -6.44 -10.73 14.31
C PRO A 47 -7.37 -10.83 15.52
N SER A 48 -7.45 -9.77 16.34
CA SER A 48 -8.25 -9.74 17.56
C SER A 48 -9.67 -9.23 17.30
N CYS A 49 -9.82 -8.10 16.61
CA CYS A 49 -11.11 -7.42 16.45
C CYS A 49 -11.84 -7.79 15.16
N ARG A 50 -11.12 -8.38 14.19
CA ARG A 50 -11.60 -8.63 12.82
C ARG A 50 -12.07 -7.38 12.07
N THR A 51 -11.75 -6.18 12.58
CA THR A 51 -11.95 -4.90 11.91
C THR A 51 -11.07 -4.78 10.67
N ASP A 52 -11.59 -4.19 9.59
CA ASP A 52 -10.85 -3.92 8.37
C ASP A 52 -9.82 -2.81 8.60
N LEU A 53 -8.53 -3.13 8.39
CA LEU A 53 -7.41 -2.23 8.55
C LEU A 53 -6.97 -1.59 7.21
N THR A 54 -7.68 -1.83 6.10
CA THR A 54 -7.34 -1.31 4.77
C THR A 54 -7.13 0.20 4.79
N ASP A 55 -8.01 0.96 5.45
CA ASP A 55 -7.89 2.42 5.49
C ASP A 55 -6.65 2.87 6.28
N SER A 56 -6.36 2.22 7.40
CA SER A 56 -5.13 2.47 8.17
C SER A 56 -3.87 2.16 7.35
N ILE A 57 -3.90 1.07 6.58
CA ILE A 57 -2.79 0.70 5.68
C ILE A 57 -2.63 1.73 4.56
N ARG A 58 -3.73 2.24 4.01
CA ARG A 58 -3.68 3.27 2.96
C ARG A 58 -3.12 4.58 3.51
N GLU A 59 -3.55 5.00 4.69
CA GLU A 59 -3.02 6.18 5.38
C GLU A 59 -1.52 6.04 5.65
N HIS A 60 -1.08 4.84 6.05
CA HIS A 60 0.34 4.52 6.19
C HIS A 60 1.09 4.67 4.86
N LEU A 61 0.58 4.14 3.76
CA LEU A 61 1.24 4.24 2.45
C LEU A 61 1.39 5.68 1.96
N VAL A 62 0.46 6.57 2.31
CA VAL A 62 0.53 8.00 1.97
C VAL A 62 1.54 8.74 2.86
N SER A 63 1.64 8.39 4.14
CA SER A 63 2.50 9.07 5.12
C SER A 63 3.92 8.49 5.21
N CYS A 64 4.13 7.24 4.78
CA CYS A 64 5.42 6.57 4.87
C CYS A 64 6.37 7.04 3.77
N ALA A 65 7.49 7.65 4.16
CA ALA A 65 8.50 8.14 3.22
C ALA A 65 9.04 7.05 2.28
N ALA A 66 9.16 5.80 2.77
CA ALA A 66 9.64 4.67 1.98
C ALA A 66 8.68 4.34 0.82
N SER A 67 7.37 4.31 1.06
CA SER A 67 6.37 4.11 0.00
C SER A 67 6.29 5.31 -0.93
N THR A 68 6.34 6.55 -0.42
CA THR A 68 6.29 7.76 -1.26
C THR A 68 7.42 7.82 -2.28
N VAL A 69 8.66 7.48 -1.88
CA VAL A 69 9.82 7.43 -2.80
C VAL A 69 9.61 6.40 -3.90
N LEU A 70 8.98 5.27 -3.57
CA LEU A 70 8.75 4.17 -4.49
C LEU A 70 7.55 4.42 -5.42
N MET A 71 6.48 5.07 -4.93
CA MET A 71 5.36 5.56 -5.73
C MET A 71 5.80 6.60 -6.76
N ALA A 72 6.68 7.52 -6.37
CA ALA A 72 7.26 8.53 -7.25
C ALA A 72 8.22 7.94 -8.32
N ARG A 73 8.68 6.69 -8.16
CA ARG A 73 9.43 5.97 -9.19
C ARG A 73 8.51 5.31 -10.20
N ASP A 74 7.37 4.77 -9.75
CA ASP A 74 6.35 4.16 -10.60
C ASP A 74 5.68 5.19 -11.52
N THR A 75 5.31 6.37 -11.00
CA THR A 75 4.70 7.45 -11.81
C THR A 75 5.61 7.99 -12.91
N ARG A 76 6.93 7.89 -12.76
CA ARG A 76 7.87 8.31 -13.81
C ARG A 76 7.90 7.35 -15.01
N VAL A 77 7.48 6.10 -14.84
CA VAL A 77 7.41 5.12 -15.93
C VAL A 77 6.17 5.34 -16.81
N ASP A 78 5.07 5.82 -16.22
CA ASP A 78 3.82 6.10 -16.94
C ASP A 78 3.82 7.46 -17.68
N GLY A 79 4.73 8.37 -17.31
CA GLY A 79 4.80 9.74 -17.85
C GLY A 79 5.38 9.89 -19.28
N LYS A 80 5.72 8.80 -19.98
CA LYS A 80 6.29 8.87 -21.34
C LYS A 80 5.25 8.56 -22.43
N LEU A 81 4.09 9.21 -22.41
CA LEU A 81 3.22 9.23 -23.58
C LEU A 81 2.41 10.52 -23.73
N ILE A 82 3.06 11.68 -23.69
CA ILE A 82 2.61 12.83 -24.48
C ILE A 82 3.80 13.41 -25.25
N ARG A 83 3.89 13.06 -26.54
CA ARG A 83 4.61 13.91 -27.49
C ARG A 83 3.57 14.55 -28.40
N GLU A 84 3.42 15.84 -28.19
CA GLU A 84 2.74 16.79 -29.06
C GLU A 84 3.33 16.72 -30.47
N GLY A 85 2.47 16.85 -31.48
CA GLY A 85 2.87 16.85 -32.88
C GLY A 85 1.76 17.38 -33.77
N GLY A 86 1.42 18.66 -33.62
CA GLY A 86 0.86 19.40 -34.74
C GLY A 86 1.98 19.78 -35.71
N VAL A 87 1.78 19.54 -37.00
CA VAL A 87 2.15 20.46 -38.12
C VAL A 87 1.81 19.82 -39.47
N GLY A 88 1.02 20.55 -40.27
CA GLY A 88 1.24 20.76 -41.70
C GLY A 88 0.81 19.70 -42.70
N ALA A 89 -0.31 19.96 -43.39
CA ALA A 89 -0.37 20.10 -44.85
C ALA A 89 -1.67 20.82 -45.24
#